data_AF-A0A2A2PU69-F1
#
_entry.id   AF-A0A2A2PU69-F1
#
_cell.length_a   1.000
_cell.length_b   1.000
_cell.length_c   1.000
_cell.angle_alpha   90.00
_cell.angle_beta   90.00
_cell.angle_gamma   90.00
#
_symmetry.space_group_name_H-M   'P 1'
#
loop_
_entity.id
_entity.type
_entity.pdbx_description
1 polymer ?
#
loop_
_entity_poly.entity_id
_entity_poly.type
_entity_poly.pdbx_seq_one_letter_code
_entity_poly.pdbx_strand_id
1 'polypeptide(L)'
;MEVGHGRASLDHITAVALDHGFLVIGVNVRFHVRRPQLGGAEASREDFRWQAEIWAFQDPVSFCGLPLSSKRSDTPACSMIQDFLIGLVLVAATVSLHTLGLAGLTAFLLSHPPKSNRLGSLTWLLTRTAWFLVFLHGAGVSLWAIAYRLLDCMPDIGSAFYFSGTTYTTIGYGDMVLPAGWRLLAPLEGMTGILMSSLSGAYFFGVVTRVFGAKLAGKEK
;
A
#
# COMPACT_ATOMS: atom_id res chain seq x y z
N MET A 1 -19.69 6.68 25.23
CA MET A 1 -19.07 5.81 24.21
C MET A 1 -17.61 5.68 24.56
N GLU A 2 -17.27 4.68 25.37
CA GLU A 2 -15.88 4.40 25.74
C GLU A 2 -15.27 3.58 24.59
N VAL A 3 -14.34 4.19 23.86
CA VAL A 3 -13.54 3.49 22.85
C VAL A 3 -12.57 2.61 23.64
N GLY A 4 -12.82 1.30 23.65
CA GLY A 4 -11.98 0.33 24.35
C GLY A 4 -10.52 0.47 23.91
N HIS A 5 -9.61 0.62 24.87
CA HIS A 5 -8.17 0.64 24.63
C HIS A 5 -7.73 -0.71 24.03
N GLY A 6 -7.52 -0.75 22.71
CA GLY A 6 -6.83 -1.84 22.05
C GLY A 6 -5.33 -1.74 22.30
N ARG A 7 -4.69 -2.83 22.74
CA ARG A 7 -3.23 -2.90 22.89
C ARG A 7 -2.70 -3.74 21.72
N ALA A 8 -1.91 -3.14 20.85
CA ALA A 8 -1.16 -3.86 19.82
C ALA A 8 0.15 -4.38 20.43
N SER A 9 0.47 -5.65 20.18
CA SER A 9 1.74 -6.27 20.59
C SER A 9 2.43 -6.83 19.35
N LEU A 10 3.71 -6.55 19.22
CA LEU A 10 4.55 -7.04 18.12
C LEU A 10 5.20 -8.33 18.61
N ASP A 11 4.76 -9.47 18.09
CA ASP A 11 5.11 -10.77 18.67
C ASP A 11 6.53 -11.20 18.28
N HIS A 12 6.86 -11.06 16.99
CA HIS A 12 8.15 -11.45 16.43
C HIS A 12 8.34 -10.84 15.04
N ILE A 13 9.59 -10.56 14.69
CA ILE A 13 10.03 -10.23 13.33
C ILE A 13 10.87 -11.41 12.86
N THR A 14 10.42 -12.11 11.82
CA THR A 14 11.16 -13.23 11.23
C THR A 14 11.82 -12.74 9.95
N ALA A 15 13.14 -12.77 9.90
CA ALA A 15 13.90 -12.54 8.67
C ALA A 15 14.44 -13.89 8.18
N VAL A 16 14.01 -14.32 6.99
CA VAL A 16 14.54 -15.51 6.33
C VAL A 16 15.29 -15.05 5.09
N ALA A 17 16.60 -15.25 5.08
CA ALA A 17 17.42 -15.10 3.87
C ALA A 17 17.34 -16.41 3.08
N LEU A 18 16.85 -16.34 1.84
CA LEU A 18 16.91 -17.47 0.91
C LEU A 18 18.20 -17.37 0.10
N ASP A 19 18.84 -18.51 -0.20
CA ASP A 19 20.12 -18.62 -0.94
C ASP A 19 20.14 -17.93 -2.33
N HIS A 20 19.00 -17.41 -2.80
CA HIS A 20 18.84 -16.69 -4.07
C HIS A 20 18.76 -15.15 -3.95
N GLY A 21 19.26 -14.55 -2.86
CA GLY A 21 19.31 -13.09 -2.72
C GLY A 21 18.00 -12.43 -2.24
N PHE A 22 17.05 -13.24 -1.76
CA PHE A 22 15.79 -12.75 -1.21
C PHE A 22 15.87 -12.65 0.31
N LEU A 23 15.57 -11.49 0.88
CA LEU A 23 15.30 -11.34 2.30
C LEU A 23 13.80 -11.21 2.51
N VAL A 24 13.17 -12.22 3.10
CA VAL A 24 11.76 -12.16 3.50
C VAL A 24 11.70 -11.66 4.93
N ILE A 25 11.12 -10.48 5.14
CA ILE A 25 10.84 -9.96 6.48
C ILE A 25 9.34 -10.15 6.75
N GLY A 26 9.01 -11.17 7.53
CA GLY A 26 7.68 -11.37 8.07
C GLY A 26 7.51 -10.54 9.35
N VAL A 27 6.56 -9.61 9.36
CA VAL A 27 6.19 -8.87 10.57
C VAL A 27 4.83 -9.38 11.04
N ASN A 28 4.78 -9.97 12.23
CA ASN A 28 3.55 -10.46 12.82
C ASN A 28 3.06 -9.47 13.89
N VAL A 29 1.87 -8.90 13.68
CA VAL A 29 1.26 -7.96 14.61
C VAL A 29 0.00 -8.59 15.19
N ARG A 30 -0.04 -8.67 16.52
CA ARG A 30 -1.21 -9.16 17.24
C ARG A 30 -1.98 -7.99 17.83
N PHE A 31 -3.26 -7.92 17.52
CA PHE A 31 -4.16 -6.93 18.11
C PHE A 31 -5.00 -7.60 19.20
N HIS A 32 -4.88 -7.07 20.43
CA HIS A 32 -5.76 -7.44 21.53
C HIS A 32 -6.85 -6.38 21.65
N VAL A 33 -8.08 -6.75 21.27
CA VAL A 33 -9.25 -5.89 21.38
C VAL A 33 -10.17 -6.46 22.45
N ARG A 34 -10.41 -5.70 23.52
CA ARG A 34 -11.45 -6.04 24.51
C ARG A 34 -12.78 -5.47 24.04
N ARG A 35 -13.79 -6.33 23.84
CA ARG A 35 -15.17 -5.85 23.64
C ARG A 35 -15.70 -5.26 24.96
N PRO A 36 -16.36 -4.09 24.93
CA PRO A 36 -17.04 -3.56 26.10
C PRO A 36 -18.28 -4.39 26.44
N GLN A 37 -18.52 -4.57 27.74
CA GLN A 37 -19.57 -5.40 28.31
C GLN A 37 -20.97 -4.84 28.01
N LEU A 38 -21.79 -5.59 27.28
CA LEU A 38 -23.23 -5.35 27.16
C LEU A 38 -23.95 -6.57 27.73
N GLY A 39 -24.28 -6.51 29.02
CA GLY A 39 -25.15 -7.47 29.72
C GLY A 39 -24.45 -8.72 30.25
N GLY A 40 -24.06 -8.68 31.54
CA GLY A 40 -24.01 -9.83 32.48
C GLY A 40 -23.13 -11.05 32.21
N ALA A 41 -22.58 -11.25 31.00
CA ALA A 41 -21.73 -12.40 30.67
C ALA A 41 -20.24 -12.07 30.72
N GLU A 42 -19.42 -13.09 30.97
CA GLU A 42 -17.97 -13.01 31.09
C GLU A 42 -17.32 -12.42 29.82
N ALA A 43 -16.36 -11.50 29.99
CA ALA A 43 -15.71 -10.78 28.89
C ALA A 43 -14.90 -11.74 28.01
N SER A 44 -15.43 -12.08 26.83
CA SER A 44 -14.71 -12.88 25.83
C SER A 44 -13.53 -12.11 25.23
N ARG A 45 -12.35 -12.72 25.26
CA ARG A 45 -11.10 -12.19 24.69
C ARG A 45 -10.90 -12.76 23.29
N GLU A 46 -11.12 -11.93 22.27
CA GLU A 46 -10.85 -12.31 20.88
C GLU A 46 -9.46 -11.79 20.48
N ASP A 47 -8.57 -12.72 20.10
CA ASP A 47 -7.21 -12.40 19.64
C ASP A 47 -7.18 -12.41 18.11
N PHE A 48 -6.96 -11.24 17.50
CA PHE A 48 -6.84 -11.13 16.05
C PHE A 48 -5.36 -11.11 15.66
N ARG A 49 -4.95 -12.07 14.82
CA ARG A 49 -3.58 -12.19 14.32
C ARG A 49 -3.55 -11.73 12.86
N TRP A 50 -2.74 -10.72 12.57
CA TRP A 50 -2.55 -10.21 11.23
C TRP A 50 -1.08 -10.41 10.81
N GLN A 51 -0.87 -11.04 9.66
CA GLN A 51 0.46 -11.38 9.13
C GLN A 51 0.69 -10.59 7.84
N ALA A 52 1.72 -9.73 7.83
CA ALA A 52 2.23 -9.09 6.63
C ALA A 52 3.60 -9.66 6.27
N GLU A 53 3.74 -10.01 5.00
CA GLU A 53 4.99 -10.48 4.40
C GLU A 53 5.52 -9.35 3.52
N ILE A 54 6.65 -8.76 3.93
CA ILE A 54 7.34 -7.72 3.17
C ILE A 54 8.52 -8.38 2.45
N TRP A 55 8.52 -8.29 1.12
CA TRP A 55 9.62 -8.75 0.28
C TRP A 55 10.69 -7.65 0.21
N ALA A 56 11.90 -7.93 0.69
CA ALA A 56 13.04 -7.04 0.50
C ALA A 56 13.96 -7.63 -0.58
N PHE A 57 13.96 -7.00 -1.77
CA PHE A 57 14.95 -7.21 -2.83
C PHE A 57 16.17 -6.34 -2.53
N GLN A 58 17.22 -6.90 -1.93
CA GLN A 58 18.46 -6.15 -1.74
C GLN A 58 19.66 -7.07 -1.89
N ASP A 59 20.25 -7.11 -3.08
CA ASP A 59 21.60 -7.63 -3.30
C ASP A 59 22.63 -6.69 -2.65
N PRO A 60 23.42 -7.13 -1.65
CA PRO A 60 24.39 -6.26 -0.96
C PRO A 60 25.65 -5.92 -1.79
N VAL A 61 25.84 -6.52 -2.97
CA VAL A 61 27.17 -6.62 -3.60
C VAL A 61 27.41 -5.75 -4.84
N SER A 62 26.40 -5.06 -5.39
CA SER A 62 26.55 -4.34 -6.67
C SER A 62 26.82 -2.83 -6.56
N PHE A 63 27.08 -2.30 -5.36
CA PHE A 63 27.35 -0.85 -5.17
C PHE A 63 28.79 -0.43 -5.55
N CYS A 64 29.69 -1.38 -5.80
CA CYS A 64 31.11 -1.10 -6.03
C CYS A 64 31.48 -1.22 -7.51
N GLY A 65 31.17 -0.20 -8.31
CA GLY A 65 31.84 -0.02 -9.60
C GLY A 65 30.97 0.55 -10.71
N LEU A 66 30.80 1.87 -10.75
CA LEU A 66 30.59 2.60 -12.02
C LEU A 66 31.28 3.97 -11.96
N PRO A 67 31.86 4.44 -13.08
CA PRO A 67 32.76 5.59 -13.12
C PRO A 67 31.98 6.90 -12.96
N LEU A 68 32.57 7.82 -12.19
CA LEU A 68 32.11 9.18 -12.00
C LEU A 68 32.20 9.96 -13.33
N SER A 69 31.08 10.07 -14.06
CA SER A 69 30.92 11.09 -15.10
C SER A 69 30.24 12.30 -14.49
N SER A 70 31.05 13.33 -14.21
CA SER A 70 30.64 14.54 -13.52
C SER A 70 29.86 15.47 -14.46
N LYS A 71 28.67 15.89 -14.04
CA LYS A 71 28.19 17.28 -14.19
C LYS A 71 26.91 17.53 -13.38
N ARG A 72 27.07 17.84 -12.09
CA ARG A 72 26.24 18.84 -11.39
C ARG A 72 27.02 19.37 -10.20
N SER A 73 27.11 20.68 -10.12
CA SER A 73 27.82 21.47 -9.12
C SER A 73 27.39 21.13 -7.69
N ASP A 74 28.39 21.09 -6.82
CA ASP A 74 28.37 20.62 -5.45
C ASP A 74 27.48 21.44 -4.52
N THR A 75 26.46 20.80 -3.95
CA THR A 75 26.11 20.86 -2.51
C THR A 75 25.27 19.61 -2.17
N PRO A 76 25.89 18.51 -1.69
CA PRO A 76 25.20 17.21 -1.50
C PRO A 76 24.03 17.27 -0.50
N ALA A 77 24.00 18.25 0.40
CA ALA A 77 22.92 18.42 1.37
C ALA A 77 21.67 19.11 0.78
N CYS A 78 21.84 20.08 -0.13
CA CYS A 78 20.72 20.83 -0.70
C CYS A 78 19.92 19.98 -1.69
N SER A 79 20.58 19.05 -2.40
CA SER A 79 19.93 18.09 -3.30
C SER A 79 19.13 17.02 -2.55
N MET A 80 19.68 16.45 -1.46
CA MET A 80 19.00 15.39 -0.70
C MET A 80 17.73 15.88 0.00
N ILE A 81 17.75 17.13 0.51
CA ILE A 81 16.57 17.76 1.10
C ILE A 81 15.51 18.01 0.02
N GLN A 82 15.92 18.46 -1.16
CA GLN A 82 15.00 18.68 -2.28
C GLN A 82 14.30 17.39 -2.69
N ASP A 83 15.03 16.27 -2.84
CA ASP A 83 14.47 14.97 -3.18
C ASP A 83 13.45 14.51 -2.13
N PHE A 84 13.80 14.69 -0.85
CA PHE A 84 12.92 14.33 0.26
C PHE A 84 11.64 15.15 0.27
N LEU A 85 11.73 16.47 0.04
CA LEU A 85 10.57 17.36 -0.04
C LEU A 85 9.67 17.02 -1.23
N ILE A 86 10.25 16.74 -2.40
CA ILE A 86 9.51 16.29 -3.58
C ILE A 86 8.82 14.95 -3.29
N GLY A 87 9.54 14.00 -2.70
CA GLY A 87 8.99 12.72 -2.28
C GLY A 87 7.82 12.88 -1.30
N LEU A 88 7.93 13.75 -0.30
CA LEU A 88 6.84 14.08 0.64
C LEU A 88 5.59 14.62 -0.07
N VAL A 89 5.77 15.50 -1.05
CA VAL A 89 4.66 16.03 -1.85
C VAL A 89 4.00 14.92 -2.67
N LEU A 90 4.78 14.04 -3.30
CA LEU A 90 4.26 12.90 -4.07
C LEU A 90 3.55 11.87 -3.18
N VAL A 91 4.09 11.59 -2.00
CA VAL A 91 3.45 10.75 -0.98
C VAL A 91 2.10 11.36 -0.58
N ALA A 92 2.08 12.64 -0.20
CA ALA A 92 0.86 13.33 0.20
C ALA A 92 -0.19 13.32 -0.93
N ALA A 93 0.22 13.62 -2.16
CA ALA A 93 -0.65 13.59 -3.33
C ALA A 93 -1.21 12.19 -3.60
N THR A 94 -0.39 11.14 -3.45
CA THR A 94 -0.81 9.74 -3.63
C THR A 94 -1.82 9.31 -2.56
N VAL A 95 -1.56 9.68 -1.30
CA VAL A 95 -2.45 9.40 -0.17
C VAL A 95 -3.78 10.14 -0.34
N SER A 96 -3.75 11.41 -0.73
CA SER A 96 -4.97 12.18 -1.02
C SER A 96 -5.75 11.56 -2.18
N LEU A 97 -5.09 11.21 -3.29
CA LEU A 97 -5.71 10.54 -4.43
C LEU A 97 -6.40 9.23 -4.01
N HIS A 98 -5.71 8.39 -3.24
CA HIS A 98 -6.26 7.11 -2.79
C HIS A 98 -7.42 7.30 -1.81
N THR A 99 -7.27 8.14 -0.80
CA THR A 99 -8.31 8.37 0.20
C THR A 99 -9.56 9.00 -0.40
N LEU A 100 -9.41 9.96 -1.33
CA LEU A 100 -10.52 10.52 -2.09
C LEU A 100 -11.17 9.48 -3.01
N GLY A 101 -10.39 8.63 -3.68
CA GLY A 101 -10.90 7.54 -4.49
C GLY A 101 -11.73 6.54 -3.68
N LEU A 102 -11.25 6.15 -2.50
CA LEU A 102 -11.97 5.27 -1.58
C LEU A 102 -13.22 5.94 -0.99
N ALA A 103 -13.16 7.23 -0.66
CA ALA A 103 -14.32 7.99 -0.21
C ALA A 103 -15.39 8.08 -1.31
N GLY A 104 -14.98 8.37 -2.55
CA GLY A 104 -15.86 8.40 -3.72
C GLY A 104 -16.49 7.04 -4.00
N LEU A 105 -15.71 5.96 -3.95
CA LEU A 105 -16.23 4.59 -4.09
C LEU A 105 -17.24 4.28 -2.98
N THR A 106 -16.95 4.65 -1.73
CA THR A 106 -17.87 4.44 -0.61
C THR A 106 -19.17 5.19 -0.82
N ALA A 107 -19.12 6.46 -1.19
CA ALA A 107 -20.30 7.26 -1.50
C ALA A 107 -21.12 6.65 -2.66
N PHE A 108 -20.44 6.17 -3.70
CA PHE A 108 -21.07 5.48 -4.83
C PHE A 108 -21.79 4.20 -4.40
N LEU A 109 -21.13 3.36 -3.60
CA LEU A 109 -21.68 2.10 -3.08
C LEU A 109 -22.88 2.33 -2.15
N LEU A 110 -22.84 3.38 -1.32
CA LEU A 110 -23.95 3.76 -0.44
C LEU A 110 -25.14 4.32 -1.23
N SER A 111 -24.88 5.06 -2.32
CA SER A 111 -25.93 5.63 -3.18
C SER A 111 -26.58 4.57 -4.09
N HIS A 112 -25.87 3.46 -4.35
CA HIS A 112 -26.34 2.37 -5.21
C HIS A 112 -26.32 1.04 -4.45
N PRO A 113 -27.15 0.88 -3.40
CA PRO A 113 -27.20 -0.37 -2.66
C PRO A 113 -27.60 -1.52 -3.60
N PRO A 114 -27.02 -2.72 -3.43
CA PRO A 114 -27.31 -3.86 -4.28
C PRO A 114 -28.81 -4.20 -4.22
N LYS A 115 -29.47 -4.20 -5.39
CA LYS A 115 -30.92 -4.43 -5.53
C LYS A 115 -31.37 -5.86 -5.19
N SER A 116 -30.45 -6.83 -5.12
CA SER A 116 -30.77 -8.19 -4.70
C SER A 116 -29.61 -8.83 -3.93
N ASN A 117 -29.93 -9.68 -2.98
CA ASN A 117 -29.01 -10.48 -2.19
C ASN A 117 -28.55 -11.78 -2.90
N ARG A 118 -28.89 -11.97 -4.18
CA ARG A 118 -28.43 -13.13 -4.98
C ARG A 118 -26.91 -13.20 -5.04
N LEU A 119 -26.38 -14.43 -5.07
CA LEU A 119 -24.94 -14.68 -5.11
C LEU A 119 -24.27 -13.95 -6.29
N GLY A 120 -24.87 -13.99 -7.48
CA GLY A 120 -24.33 -13.29 -8.66
C GLY A 120 -24.26 -11.76 -8.51
N SER A 121 -25.22 -11.14 -7.82
CA SER A 121 -25.19 -9.69 -7.56
C SER A 121 -24.07 -9.31 -6.59
N LEU A 122 -23.71 -10.20 -5.67
CA LEU A 122 -22.61 -10.00 -4.74
C LEU A 122 -21.26 -10.17 -5.44
N THR A 123 -21.09 -11.25 -6.20
CA THR A 123 -19.87 -11.47 -6.99
C THR A 123 -19.61 -10.27 -7.90
N TRP A 124 -20.63 -9.79 -8.61
CA TRP A 124 -20.52 -8.62 -9.47
C TRP A 124 -20.09 -7.35 -8.72
N LEU A 125 -20.64 -7.13 -7.52
CA LEU A 125 -20.26 -6.00 -6.66
C LEU A 125 -18.77 -6.07 -6.28
N LEU A 126 -18.32 -7.22 -5.78
CA LEU A 126 -16.92 -7.40 -5.35
C LEU A 126 -15.96 -7.30 -6.54
N THR A 127 -16.30 -7.86 -7.70
CA THR A 127 -15.51 -7.72 -8.92
C THR A 127 -15.36 -6.25 -9.33
N ARG A 128 -16.45 -5.46 -9.30
CA ARG A 128 -16.37 -4.01 -9.62
C ARG A 128 -15.51 -3.25 -8.62
N THR A 129 -15.64 -3.56 -7.32
CA THR A 129 -14.80 -2.97 -6.27
C THR A 129 -13.33 -3.29 -6.52
N ALA A 130 -12.98 -4.56 -6.79
CA ALA A 130 -11.61 -4.96 -7.06
C ALA A 130 -11.02 -4.24 -8.28
N TRP A 131 -11.76 -4.18 -9.39
CA TRP A 131 -11.34 -3.44 -10.57
C TRP A 131 -11.09 -1.95 -10.28
N PHE A 132 -11.99 -1.31 -9.53
CA PHE A 132 -11.82 0.09 -9.15
C PHE A 132 -10.53 0.30 -8.32
N LEU A 133 -10.24 -0.59 -7.37
CA LEU A 133 -9.02 -0.52 -6.58
C LEU A 133 -7.77 -0.68 -7.46
N VAL A 134 -7.77 -1.61 -8.42
CA VAL A 134 -6.67 -1.76 -9.39
C VAL A 134 -6.48 -0.48 -10.21
N PHE A 135 -7.56 0.15 -10.69
CA PHE A 135 -7.47 1.43 -11.39
C PHE A 135 -6.93 2.56 -10.50
N LEU A 136 -7.31 2.58 -9.22
CA LEU A 136 -6.81 3.56 -8.26
C LEU A 136 -5.31 3.41 -8.01
N HIS A 137 -4.81 2.17 -7.93
CA HIS A 137 -3.39 1.86 -7.89
C HIS A 137 -2.68 2.32 -9.17
N GLY A 138 -3.26 2.03 -10.35
CA GLY A 138 -2.74 2.50 -11.63
C GLY A 138 -2.65 4.02 -11.71
N ALA A 139 -3.60 4.76 -11.12
CA ALA A 139 -3.53 6.22 -11.02
C ALA A 139 -2.40 6.69 -10.09
N GLY A 140 -2.16 5.98 -8.99
CA GLY A 140 -0.99 6.19 -8.13
C GLY A 140 0.33 6.01 -8.90
N VAL A 141 0.49 4.88 -9.61
CA VAL A 141 1.64 4.63 -10.49
C VAL A 141 1.79 5.71 -11.55
N SER A 142 0.68 6.12 -12.18
CA SER A 142 0.70 7.19 -13.19
C SER A 142 1.21 8.51 -12.63
N LEU A 143 0.79 8.87 -11.41
CA LEU A 143 1.23 10.08 -10.73
C LEU A 143 2.76 10.12 -10.54
N TRP A 144 3.34 9.02 -10.05
CA TRP A 144 4.79 8.89 -9.86
C TRP A 144 5.55 8.85 -11.20
N ALA A 145 5.05 8.07 -12.18
CA ALA A 145 5.62 8.01 -13.51
C ALA A 145 5.68 9.39 -14.20
N ILE A 146 4.58 10.16 -14.12
CA ILE A 146 4.53 11.53 -14.65
C ILE A 146 5.55 12.42 -13.91
N ALA A 147 5.65 12.32 -12.59
CA ALA A 147 6.64 13.08 -11.83
C ALA A 147 8.08 12.76 -12.27
N TYR A 148 8.43 11.48 -12.47
CA TYR A 148 9.74 11.10 -12.98
C TYR A 148 10.04 11.65 -14.37
N ARG A 149 9.02 11.83 -15.21
CA ARG A 149 9.18 12.47 -16.52
C ARG A 149 9.36 13.97 -16.44
N LEU A 150 8.63 14.64 -15.55
CA LEU A 150 8.76 16.08 -15.34
C LEU A 150 10.10 16.46 -14.69
N LEU A 151 10.70 15.55 -13.92
CA LEU A 151 11.99 15.72 -13.27
C LEU A 151 13.17 15.23 -14.13
N ASP A 152 12.93 14.79 -15.37
CA ASP A 152 13.92 14.20 -16.29
C ASP A 152 14.72 13.04 -15.65
N CYS A 153 14.08 12.26 -14.78
CA CYS A 153 14.70 11.12 -14.09
C CYS A 153 14.83 9.87 -14.96
N MET A 154 14.05 9.78 -16.02
CA MET A 154 13.90 8.60 -16.89
C MET A 154 13.95 9.03 -18.37
N PRO A 155 14.38 8.17 -19.30
CA PRO A 155 14.59 8.53 -20.70
C PRO A 155 13.28 8.80 -21.46
N ASP A 156 12.24 7.98 -21.23
CA ASP A 156 10.95 8.06 -21.89
C ASP A 156 9.78 7.73 -20.94
N ILE A 157 8.55 8.03 -21.38
CA ILE A 157 7.33 7.83 -20.59
C ILE A 157 7.09 6.34 -20.26
N GLY A 158 7.40 5.43 -21.19
CA GLY A 158 7.24 3.99 -20.98
C GLY A 158 8.19 3.46 -19.90
N SER A 159 9.46 3.87 -19.94
CA SER A 159 10.44 3.56 -18.90
C SER A 159 10.02 4.12 -17.53
N ALA A 160 9.47 5.33 -17.49
CA ALA A 160 8.98 5.91 -16.23
C ALA A 160 7.77 5.14 -15.65
N PHE A 161 6.82 4.73 -16.49
CA PHE A 161 5.69 3.89 -16.07
C PHE A 161 6.14 2.51 -15.61
N TYR A 162 7.09 1.90 -16.32
CA TYR A 162 7.64 0.60 -15.95
C TYR A 162 8.40 0.66 -14.61
N PHE A 163 9.30 1.63 -14.45
CA PHE A 163 10.03 1.85 -13.21
C PHE A 163 9.08 2.15 -12.04
N SER A 164 8.13 3.07 -12.24
CA SER A 164 7.15 3.41 -11.21
C SER A 164 6.29 2.20 -10.86
N GLY A 165 5.78 1.47 -11.85
CA GLY A 165 4.96 0.29 -11.63
C GLY A 165 5.70 -0.78 -10.82
N THR A 166 6.93 -1.12 -11.22
CA THR A 166 7.74 -2.13 -10.52
C THR A 166 8.17 -1.68 -9.13
N THR A 167 8.41 -0.38 -8.92
CA THR A 167 8.79 0.19 -7.62
C THR A 167 7.60 0.29 -6.68
N TYR A 168 6.48 0.86 -7.14
CA TYR A 168 5.23 1.00 -6.39
C TYR A 168 4.66 -0.36 -5.96
N THR A 169 4.75 -1.38 -6.83
CA THR A 169 4.31 -2.75 -6.51
C THR A 169 5.39 -3.57 -5.79
N THR A 170 6.54 -2.96 -5.49
CA THR A 170 7.68 -3.57 -4.82
C THR A 170 8.22 -4.84 -5.47
N ILE A 171 8.05 -4.95 -6.80
CA ILE A 171 8.66 -6.00 -7.62
C ILE A 171 10.16 -5.72 -7.75
N GLY A 172 10.51 -4.49 -8.12
CA GLY A 172 11.88 -3.98 -8.13
C GLY A 172 12.90 -4.85 -8.89
N TYR A 173 12.66 -5.16 -10.17
CA TYR A 173 13.56 -6.00 -10.98
C TYR A 173 15.02 -5.50 -11.05
N GLY A 174 15.27 -4.21 -10.81
CA GLY A 174 16.61 -3.63 -10.74
C GLY A 174 17.26 -3.36 -12.10
N ASP A 175 16.55 -3.61 -13.19
CA ASP A 175 16.94 -3.29 -14.57
C ASP A 175 16.85 -1.79 -14.88
N MET A 176 15.98 -1.05 -14.18
CA MET A 176 15.91 0.41 -14.20
C MET A 176 16.06 0.98 -12.79
N VAL A 177 16.92 1.99 -12.65
CA VAL A 177 17.18 2.66 -11.36
C VAL A 177 17.28 4.18 -11.55
N LEU A 178 16.84 4.93 -10.54
CA LEU A 178 16.96 6.39 -10.54
C LEU A 178 18.44 6.83 -10.44
N PRO A 179 18.82 7.94 -11.09
CA PRO A 179 20.16 8.49 -11.00
C PRO A 179 20.46 9.00 -9.58
N ALA A 180 21.75 9.18 -9.25
CA ALA A 180 22.22 9.41 -7.89
C ALA A 180 21.50 10.54 -7.12
N GLY A 181 21.14 11.62 -7.82
CA GLY A 181 20.45 12.78 -7.24
C GLY A 181 18.93 12.66 -7.18
N TRP A 182 18.35 11.47 -7.37
CA TRP A 182 16.91 11.20 -7.20
C TRP A 182 16.66 9.88 -6.48
N ARG A 183 17.71 9.22 -5.97
CA ARG A 183 17.67 7.86 -5.43
C ARG A 183 16.70 7.69 -4.25
N LEU A 184 16.44 8.75 -3.49
CA LEU A 184 15.51 8.70 -2.35
C LEU A 184 14.04 8.57 -2.77
N LEU A 185 13.67 8.91 -4.01
CA LEU A 185 12.28 8.80 -4.47
C LEU A 185 11.84 7.34 -4.62
N ALA A 186 12.72 6.45 -5.06
CA ALA A 186 12.42 5.03 -5.24
C ALA A 186 11.95 4.32 -3.94
N PRO A 187 12.68 4.38 -2.82
CA PRO A 187 12.20 3.76 -1.57
C PRO A 187 10.93 4.44 -1.02
N LEU A 188 10.76 5.76 -1.22
CA LEU A 188 9.54 6.46 -0.82
C LEU A 188 8.32 5.99 -1.63
N GLU A 189 8.48 5.80 -2.94
CA GLU A 189 7.43 5.25 -3.80
C GLU A 189 7.07 3.82 -3.39
N GLY A 190 8.05 2.95 -3.16
CA GLY A 190 7.80 1.57 -2.71
C GLY A 190 7.06 1.50 -1.37
N MET A 191 7.47 2.31 -0.38
CA MET A 191 6.76 2.41 0.90
C MET A 191 5.33 2.93 0.72
N THR A 192 5.14 3.92 -0.14
CA THR A 192 3.81 4.45 -0.46
C THR A 192 2.94 3.38 -1.10
N GLY A 193 3.49 2.60 -2.03
CA GLY A 193 2.80 1.52 -2.69
C GLY A 193 2.34 0.41 -1.74
N ILE A 194 3.21 -0.03 -0.82
CA ILE A 194 2.83 -0.98 0.26
C ILE A 194 1.70 -0.40 1.13
N LEU A 195 1.85 0.85 1.57
CA LEU A 195 0.86 1.51 2.42
C LEU A 195 -0.52 1.58 1.75
N MET A 196 -0.56 1.99 0.48
CA MET A 196 -1.81 2.09 -0.28
C MET A 196 -2.39 0.72 -0.58
N SER A 197 -1.56 -0.29 -0.90
CA SER A 197 -2.04 -1.66 -1.18
C SER A 197 -2.66 -2.30 0.06
N SER A 198 -2.05 -2.05 1.23
CA SER A 198 -2.57 -2.49 2.52
C SER A 198 -3.92 -1.82 2.84
N LEU A 199 -4.03 -0.52 2.59
CA LEU A 199 -5.27 0.24 2.77
C LEU A 199 -6.38 -0.27 1.85
N SER A 200 -6.09 -0.53 0.57
CA SER A 200 -7.03 -1.09 -0.40
C SER A 200 -7.50 -2.49 0.00
N GLY A 201 -6.58 -3.36 0.48
CA GLY A 201 -6.91 -4.69 0.98
C GLY A 201 -7.84 -4.64 2.20
N ALA A 202 -7.51 -3.79 3.18
CA ALA A 202 -8.35 -3.57 4.36
C ALA A 202 -9.74 -3.03 4.00
N TYR A 203 -9.80 -2.08 3.05
CA TYR A 203 -11.07 -1.55 2.54
C TYR A 203 -11.91 -2.63 1.86
N PHE A 204 -11.31 -3.42 0.97
CA PHE A 204 -11.98 -4.50 0.26
C PHE A 204 -12.58 -5.53 1.25
N PHE A 205 -11.80 -5.94 2.25
CA PHE A 205 -12.28 -6.82 3.31
C PHE A 205 -13.41 -6.18 4.13
N GLY A 206 -13.34 -4.88 4.41
CA GLY A 206 -14.42 -4.11 5.03
C GLY A 206 -15.73 -4.14 4.23
N VAL A 207 -15.66 -4.03 2.90
CA VAL A 207 -16.83 -4.17 2.01
C VAL A 207 -17.39 -5.59 2.09
N VAL A 208 -16.53 -6.59 1.98
CA VAL A 208 -16.91 -8.02 2.05
C VAL A 208 -17.66 -8.33 3.34
N THR A 209 -17.08 -7.99 4.49
CA THR A 209 -17.66 -8.24 5.83
C THR A 209 -19.00 -7.55 6.01
N ARG A 210 -19.13 -6.29 5.58
CA ARG A 210 -20.41 -5.55 5.68
C ARG A 210 -21.51 -6.19 4.85
N VAL A 211 -21.19 -6.67 3.65
CA VAL A 211 -22.20 -7.30 2.78
C VAL A 211 -22.60 -8.69 3.28
N PHE A 212 -21.66 -9.49 3.76
CA PHE A 212 -21.99 -10.80 4.36
C PHE A 212 -22.76 -10.66 5.67
N GLY A 213 -22.39 -9.71 6.55
CA GLY A 213 -23.13 -9.43 7.78
C GLY A 213 -24.59 -9.03 7.53
N ALA A 214 -24.83 -8.16 6.54
CA ALA A 214 -26.19 -7.77 6.13
C ALA A 214 -27.03 -8.96 5.61
N LYS A 215 -26.41 -9.93 4.94
CA LYS A 215 -27.11 -11.15 4.47
C LYS A 215 -27.53 -12.06 5.61
N LEU A 216 -26.68 -12.24 6.63
CA LEU A 216 -26.99 -13.10 7.78
C LEU A 216 -28.14 -12.53 8.61
N ALA A 217 -28.11 -11.23 8.90
CA ALA A 217 -29.20 -10.55 9.62
C ALA A 217 -30.54 -10.55 8.87
N GLY A 218 -30.53 -10.63 7.54
CA GLY A 218 -31.73 -10.72 6.72
C GLY A 218 -32.33 -12.13 6.60
N LYS A 219 -31.63 -13.17 7.08
CA LYS A 219 -32.08 -14.57 7.03
C LYS A 219 -32.73 -15.04 8.34
N GLU A 220 -32.59 -14.28 9.42
CA GLU A 220 -33.18 -14.52 10.75
C GLU A 220 -34.55 -13.83 10.96
N LYS A 221 -35.11 -13.21 9.91
CA LYS A 221 -36.47 -12.63 9.90
C LYS A 221 -37.36 -13.41 8.95
#